data_AF-A0A3C0M975-F1
#
_entry.id   AF-A0A3C0M975-F1
#
_cell.length_a   1.000
_cell.length_b   1.000
_cell.length_c   1.000
_cell.angle_alpha   90.00
_cell.angle_beta   90.00
_cell.angle_gamma   90.00
#
_symmetry.space_group_name_H-M   'P 1'
#
loop_
_entity.id
_entity.type
_entity.pdbx_description
1 polymer ?
#
loop_
_entity_poly.entity_id
_entity_poly.type
_entity_poly.pdbx_seq_one_letter_code
_entity_poly.pdbx_strand_id
1 'polypeptide(L)'
;MKTITAREADQTFSELLAEVEQGETVLITKNGKTVAELRPRSEDRRDDPVWRAKFEHMMKLMASWEDTGYRVGKITEDDKYGDAPL
;
A
#
# COMPACT_ATOMS: atom_id res chain seq x y z
N MET A 1 17.94 10.83 2.89
CA MET A 1 17.96 9.35 2.81
C MET A 1 19.31 8.80 3.27
N LYS A 2 19.34 8.05 4.38
CA LYS A 2 20.55 7.58 5.08
C LYS A 2 20.60 6.05 5.06
N THR A 3 21.79 5.44 5.10
CA THR A 3 21.94 3.98 5.19
C THR A 3 22.76 3.63 6.42
N ILE A 4 22.25 2.73 7.25
CA ILE A 4 22.90 2.27 8.49
C ILE A 4 22.88 0.75 8.57
N THR A 5 23.69 0.19 9.45
CA THR A 5 23.63 -1.24 9.79
C THR A 5 22.52 -1.52 10.80
N ALA A 6 22.05 -2.78 10.86
CA ALA A 6 21.10 -3.22 11.87
C ALA A 6 21.62 -2.99 13.30
N ARG A 7 22.93 -3.12 13.52
CA ARG A 7 23.55 -2.87 14.82
C ARG A 7 23.48 -1.40 15.22
N GLU A 8 23.78 -0.50 14.29
CA GLU A 8 23.66 0.95 14.54
C GLU A 8 22.19 1.34 14.77
N ALA A 9 21.27 0.74 14.02
CA ALA A 9 19.84 0.95 14.19
C ALA A 9 19.37 0.59 15.61
N ASP A 10 19.79 -0.56 16.13
CA ASP A 10 19.44 -1.00 17.49
C ASP A 10 20.03 -0.07 18.56
N GLN A 11 21.23 0.49 18.33
CA GLN A 11 21.92 1.36 19.29
C GLN A 11 21.40 2.80 19.30
N THR A 12 20.86 3.28 18.19
CA THR A 12 20.44 4.68 17.99
C THR A 12 18.96 4.81 17.64
N PHE A 13 18.16 3.80 17.99
CA PHE A 13 16.77 3.70 17.52
C PHE A 13 15.92 4.93 17.84
N SER A 14 16.03 5.49 19.05
CA SER A 14 15.28 6.68 19.46
C SER A 14 15.65 7.93 18.64
N GLU A 15 16.94 8.11 18.32
CA GLU A 15 17.39 9.23 17.49
C GLU A 15 16.90 9.07 16.05
N LEU A 16 16.94 7.84 15.52
CA LEU A 16 16.42 7.53 14.19
C LEU A 16 14.91 7.79 14.08
N LEU A 17 14.14 7.51 15.14
CA LEU A 17 12.72 7.87 15.16
C LEU A 17 12.52 9.39 15.07
N ALA A 18 13.30 10.19 15.81
CA ALA A 18 13.21 11.64 15.74
C ALA A 18 13.62 12.20 14.37
N GLU A 19 14.62 11.61 13.71
CA GLU A 19 14.98 11.93 12.32
C GLU A 19 13.82 11.58 11.36
N VAL A 20 13.19 10.42 11.54
CA VAL A 20 12.09 9.94 10.70
C VAL A 20 10.82 10.76 10.90
N GLU A 21 10.52 11.22 12.12
CA GLU A 21 9.41 12.13 12.38
C GLU A 21 9.54 13.47 11.62
N GLN A 22 10.77 13.90 11.31
CA GLN A 22 11.04 15.11 10.52
C GLN A 22 10.92 14.89 9.00
N GLY A 23 10.56 13.69 8.56
CA GLY A 23 10.38 13.35 7.14
C GLY A 23 11.47 12.46 6.57
N GLU A 24 12.48 12.09 7.37
CA GLU A 24 13.66 11.42 6.85
C GLU A 24 13.44 9.91 6.67
N THR A 25 14.04 9.35 5.61
CA THR A 25 13.98 7.90 5.32
C THR A 25 15.35 7.26 5.51
N VAL A 26 15.38 6.15 6.25
CA VAL A 26 16.60 5.43 6.62
C VAL A 26 16.53 3.99 6.09
N LEU A 27 17.56 3.54 5.38
CA LEU A 27 17.75 2.16 4.98
C LEU A 27 18.57 1.42 6.03
N ILE A 28 18.12 0.22 6.40
CA ILE A 28 18.80 -0.65 7.35
C ILE A 28 19.39 -1.83 6.59
N THR A 29 20.69 -2.06 6.80
CA THR A 29 21.47 -3.12 6.17
C THR A 29 21.91 -4.17 7.18
N LYS A 30 21.99 -5.43 6.73
CA LYS A 30 22.56 -6.54 7.49
C LYS A 30 23.52 -7.28 6.57
N ASN A 31 24.77 -7.43 7.00
CA ASN A 31 25.85 -8.04 6.20
C ASN A 31 26.01 -7.38 4.81
N GLY A 32 25.94 -6.05 4.75
CA GLY A 32 26.07 -5.27 3.51
C GLY A 32 24.85 -5.30 2.58
N LYS A 33 23.78 -6.03 2.93
CA LYS A 33 22.54 -6.07 2.14
C LYS A 33 21.45 -5.25 2.83
N THR A 34 20.75 -4.40 2.08
CA THR A 34 19.53 -3.72 2.57
C THR A 34 18.44 -4.75 2.87
N VAL A 35 17.91 -4.70 4.09
CA VAL A 35 16.90 -5.65 4.58
C VAL A 35 15.63 -4.97 5.08
N ALA A 36 15.70 -3.68 5.42
CA ALA A 36 14.54 -2.91 5.87
C ALA A 36 14.71 -1.43 5.54
N GLU A 37 13.61 -0.70 5.61
CA GLU A 37 13.57 0.76 5.58
C GLU A 37 12.72 1.26 6.75
N LEU A 38 13.10 2.41 7.30
CA LEU A 38 12.34 3.18 8.26
C LEU A 38 11.99 4.51 7.60
N ARG A 39 10.70 4.80 7.49
CA ARG A 39 10.18 5.99 6.82
C ARG A 39 9.03 6.59 7.63
N PRO A 40 8.74 7.89 7.48
CA PRO A 40 7.60 8.51 8.14
C PRO A 40 6.33 7.81 7.69
N ARG A 41 5.44 7.50 8.63
CA ARG A 41 4.14 6.90 8.34
C ARG A 41 3.08 7.98 8.43
N SER A 42 2.34 8.22 7.34
CA SER A 42 1.16 9.07 7.42
C SER A 42 0.07 8.39 8.24
N GLU A 43 -0.62 9.15 9.09
CA GLU A 43 -1.79 8.67 9.84
C GLU A 43 -2.96 8.35 8.91
N ASP A 44 -3.15 9.16 7.86
CA ASP A 44 -4.09 8.83 6.79
C ASP A 44 -3.39 7.98 5.74
N ARG A 45 -3.83 6.73 5.63
CA ARG A 45 -3.33 5.77 4.65
C ARG A 45 -3.48 6.28 3.20
N ARG A 46 -4.43 7.18 2.94
CA ARG A 46 -4.68 7.79 1.62
C ARG A 46 -3.56 8.73 1.17
N ASP A 47 -2.76 9.21 2.12
CA ASP A 47 -1.64 10.09 1.83
C ASP A 47 -0.37 9.33 1.46
N ASP A 48 -0.29 8.01 1.75
CA ASP A 48 0.83 7.18 1.30
C ASP A 48 0.83 7.10 -0.24
N PRO A 49 1.87 7.61 -0.93
CA PRO A 49 1.94 7.61 -2.39
C PRO A 49 1.84 6.21 -2.99
N VAL A 50 2.38 5.19 -2.31
CA VAL A 50 2.32 3.80 -2.77
C VAL A 50 0.90 3.27 -2.68
N TRP A 51 0.17 3.63 -1.62
CA TRP A 51 -1.23 3.25 -1.47
C TRP A 51 -2.08 3.92 -2.55
N ARG A 52 -1.90 5.23 -2.75
CA ARG A 52 -2.68 6.00 -3.73
C ARG A 52 -2.49 5.49 -5.15
N ALA A 53 -1.25 5.20 -5.55
CA ALA A 53 -0.96 4.62 -6.87
C ALA A 53 -1.64 3.25 -7.08
N LYS A 54 -1.65 2.39 -6.05
CA LYS A 54 -2.34 1.09 -6.10
C LYS A 54 -3.86 1.24 -6.17
N PHE A 55 -4.40 2.20 -5.42
CA PHE A 55 -5.83 2.50 -5.42
C PHE A 55 -6.27 3.03 -6.79
N GLU A 56 -5.54 3.97 -7.38
CA GLU A 56 -5.81 4.49 -8.73
C GLU A 56 -5.75 3.37 -9.78
N HIS A 57 -4.75 2.49 -9.69
CA HIS A 57 -4.65 1.34 -10.57
C HIS A 57 -5.87 0.41 -10.46
N MET A 58 -6.29 0.09 -9.23
CA MET A 58 -7.50 -0.70 -8.99
C MET A 58 -8.76 -0.03 -9.56
N MET A 59 -8.94 1.28 -9.31
CA MET A 59 -10.08 2.04 -9.84
C MET A 59 -10.10 2.04 -11.37
N LYS A 60 -8.93 2.16 -12.01
CA LYS A 60 -8.82 2.09 -13.46
C LYS A 60 -9.23 0.71 -14.00
N LEU A 61 -8.81 -0.37 -13.33
CA LEU A 61 -9.22 -1.73 -13.70
C LEU A 61 -10.74 -1.90 -13.56
N MET A 62 -11.32 -1.43 -12.45
CA MET A 62 -12.78 -1.50 -12.23
C MET A 62 -13.57 -0.66 -13.24
N ALA A 63 -13.10 0.55 -13.58
CA ALA A 63 -13.75 1.39 -14.58
C ALA A 63 -13.63 0.85 -16.01
N SER A 64 -12.61 0.04 -16.28
CA SER A 64 -12.41 -0.60 -17.59
C SER A 64 -13.15 -1.94 -17.75
N TRP A 65 -13.72 -2.47 -16.67
CA TRP A 65 -14.58 -3.65 -16.76
C TRP A 65 -15.93 -3.25 -17.35
N GLU A 66 -16.31 -3.89 -18.45
CA GLU A 66 -17.67 -3.81 -18.98
C GLU A 66 -18.64 -4.44 -17.96
N ASP A 67 -19.88 -3.95 -17.90
CA ASP A 67 -20.96 -4.45 -17.03
C ASP A 67 -21.49 -5.81 -17.54
N THR A 68 -20.57 -6.73 -17.82
CA THR A 68 -20.80 -8.07 -18.39
C THR A 68 -20.55 -9.17 -17.37
N GLY A 69 -20.25 -8.81 -16.11
CA GLY A 69 -19.97 -9.75 -15.03
C GLY A 69 -21.20 -10.09 -14.19
N TYR A 70 -21.36 -11.36 -13.83
CA TYR A 70 -22.38 -11.79 -12.87
C TYR A 70 -22.13 -11.19 -11.49
N ARG A 71 -23.18 -10.56 -10.92
CA ARG A 71 -23.15 -9.90 -9.62
C ARG A 71 -22.85 -10.92 -8.50
N VAL A 72 -21.82 -10.65 -7.70
CA VAL A 72 -21.45 -11.50 -6.55
C VAL A 72 -22.31 -11.10 -5.34
N GLY A 73 -23.30 -11.93 -5.03
CA GLY A 73 -24.28 -11.78 -3.95
C GLY A 73 -25.24 -12.99 -3.91
N LYS A 74 -26.25 -12.99 -3.03
CA LYS A 74 -27.28 -14.05 -3.05
C LYS A 74 -28.09 -13.91 -4.34
N ILE A 75 -27.78 -14.78 -5.31
CA ILE A 75 -28.45 -14.86 -6.60
C ILE A 75 -29.95 -15.04 -6.35
N THR A 76 -30.75 -14.06 -6.77
CA THR A 76 -32.21 -14.13 -6.78
C THR A 76 -32.67 -14.91 -8.01
N GLU A 77 -33.94 -15.30 -8.06
CA GLU A 77 -34.48 -16.04 -9.23
C GLU A 77 -34.48 -15.18 -10.51
N ASP A 78 -34.69 -13.88 -10.34
CA ASP A 78 -34.64 -12.88 -11.41
C ASP A 78 -33.22 -12.71 -11.97
N ASP A 79 -32.19 -12.82 -11.12
CA ASP A 79 -30.79 -12.83 -11.58
C ASP A 79 -30.45 -14.08 -12.46
N LYS A 80 -31.29 -15.12 -12.47
CA LYS A 80 -31.07 -16.36 -13.25
C LYS A 80 -31.90 -16.44 -14.52
N TYR A 81 -33.12 -15.91 -14.49
CA TYR A 81 -34.11 -16.07 -15.56
C TYR A 81 -34.67 -14.75 -16.09
N GLY A 82 -34.26 -13.62 -15.53
CA GLY A 82 -34.55 -12.31 -16.09
C GLY A 82 -33.79 -12.10 -17.39
N ASP A 83 -34.38 -11.35 -18.31
CA ASP A 83 -33.70 -10.95 -19.54
C ASP A 83 -32.46 -10.12 -19.20
N ALA A 84 -31.34 -10.43 -19.86
CA ALA A 84 -30.17 -9.57 -19.80
C ALA A 84 -30.58 -8.20 -20.34
N PRO A 85 -30.35 -7.09 -19.61
CA PRO A 85 -30.68 -5.77 -20.12
C PRO A 85 -29.87 -5.53 -21.41
N LEU A 86 -30.58 -5.14 -22.48
CA LEU A 86 -30.01 -4.74 -23.77
C LEU A 86 -29.11 -3.51 -23.64
#